data_AF-A0A9E0N7N1-F1
#
_entry.id   AF-A0A9E0N7N1-F1
#
_cell.length_a   1.000
_cell.length_b   1.000
_cell.length_c   1.000
_cell.angle_alpha   90.00
_cell.angle_beta   90.00
_cell.angle_gamma   90.00
#
_symmetry.space_group_name_H-M   'P 1'
#
loop_
_entity.id
_entity.type
_entity.pdbx_description
1 polymer ?
#
loop_
_entity_poly.entity_id
_entity_poly.type
_entity_poly.pdbx_seq_one_letter_code
_entity_poly.pdbx_strand_id
1 'polypeptide(L)'
;MRRGRTGSRAPTARAQLALQLALVLLLVLVRAGTPSAAPAGAGAAAGPGPATPAIIALLPLDAEPRLTLYGQPVAAEVARALSAEGLEVVVVGAGAPVPARAALVVDGTIKRGERGAIWLEVGIRDPEQGQRLGAITARAPSLTAIDAAAADLAARLVPEVRVLLAARAAAARSDPGPDPRPPTDPPTGKDPPPRPKAAPPRPTLQLRVSSPRAPELVAPLTEHLGRLGRRLGWAVSAGADGPHPAGARLQLDVLAVVVNHGHVPTARVRCRVRAFVGATRVFDDQLRTDTLVGRARAPAATLAAAAAVQLADILAPRLAALPGLRR
;
A
#
# COMPACT_ATOMS: atom_id res chain seq x y z
N MET A 1 35.49 12.56 63.74
CA MET A 1 34.28 11.82 63.34
C MET A 1 34.35 11.50 61.85
N ARG A 2 34.67 10.25 61.49
CA ARG A 2 34.72 9.74 60.11
C ARG A 2 33.32 9.28 59.70
N ARG A 3 32.70 9.88 58.68
CA ARG A 3 31.46 9.36 58.07
C ARG A 3 31.83 8.45 56.89
N GLY A 4 31.43 7.19 56.99
CA GLY A 4 31.65 6.15 55.98
C GLY A 4 30.79 6.36 54.74
N ARG A 5 31.41 6.22 53.57
CA ARG A 5 30.74 6.10 52.26
C ARG A 5 30.32 4.64 52.07
N THR A 6 29.02 4.38 52.11
CA THR A 6 28.41 3.11 51.67
C THR A 6 28.28 3.13 50.15
N GLY A 7 29.08 2.29 49.48
CA GLY A 7 28.99 2.06 48.04
C GLY A 7 27.84 1.11 47.72
N SER A 8 26.77 1.65 47.12
CA SER A 8 25.74 0.85 46.45
C SER A 8 26.23 0.49 45.05
N ARG A 9 26.59 -0.79 44.83
CA ARG A 9 26.93 -1.31 43.51
C ARG A 9 25.62 -1.58 42.75
N ALA A 10 25.34 -0.72 41.77
CA ALA A 10 24.22 -0.92 40.85
C ALA A 10 24.37 -2.26 40.09
N PRO A 11 23.29 -3.04 39.91
CA PRO A 11 23.32 -4.27 39.14
C PRO A 11 23.68 -3.95 37.68
N THR A 12 24.76 -4.59 37.23
CA THR A 12 25.38 -4.40 35.92
C THR A 12 24.40 -4.69 34.78
N ALA A 13 24.29 -3.76 33.84
CA ALA A 13 23.47 -3.79 32.62
C ALA A 13 23.53 -5.11 31.79
N ARG A 14 24.54 -5.95 32.03
CA ARG A 14 24.68 -7.27 31.42
C ARG A 14 23.60 -8.27 31.87
N ALA A 15 23.13 -8.18 33.13
CA ALA A 15 22.08 -9.07 33.63
C ALA A 15 20.72 -8.79 32.96
N GLN A 16 20.45 -7.52 32.66
CA GLN A 16 19.19 -7.09 32.03
C GLN A 16 19.11 -7.49 30.56
N LEU A 17 20.25 -7.52 29.86
CA LEU A 17 20.34 -7.93 28.45
C LEU A 17 20.18 -9.45 28.27
N ALA A 18 20.68 -10.25 29.21
CA ALA A 18 20.49 -11.70 29.22
C ALA A 18 19.00 -12.08 29.43
N LEU A 19 18.29 -11.37 30.31
CA LEU A 19 16.87 -11.59 30.54
C LEU A 19 16.01 -11.26 29.31
N GLN A 20 16.33 -10.17 28.59
CA GLN A 20 15.61 -9.81 27.37
C GLN A 20 15.82 -10.81 26.22
N LEU A 21 17.03 -11.37 26.08
CA LEU A 21 17.29 -12.42 25.07
C LEU A 21 16.55 -13.73 25.39
N ALA A 22 16.47 -14.13 26.66
CA ALA A 22 15.75 -15.32 27.06
C ALA A 22 14.24 -15.22 26.77
N LEU A 23 13.64 -14.02 26.94
CA LEU A 23 12.21 -13.79 26.68
C LEU A 23 11.87 -13.86 25.18
N VAL A 24 12.74 -13.33 24.33
CA VAL A 24 12.56 -13.38 22.86
C VAL A 24 12.69 -14.81 22.33
N LEU A 25 13.63 -15.60 22.86
CA LEU A 25 13.82 -16.99 22.45
C LEU A 25 12.60 -17.87 22.84
N LEU A 26 12.01 -17.63 24.02
CA LEU A 26 10.81 -18.34 24.48
C LEU A 26 9.60 -18.03 23.59
N LEU A 27 9.46 -16.80 23.10
CA LEU A 27 8.34 -16.39 22.23
C LEU A 27 8.42 -17.00 20.82
N VAL A 28 9.64 -17.27 20.32
CA VAL A 28 9.86 -17.90 19.01
C VAL A 28 9.54 -19.40 19.05
N LEU A 29 9.78 -20.08 20.17
CA LEU A 29 9.52 -21.51 20.33
C LEU A 29 8.04 -21.87 20.45
N VAL A 30 7.19 -20.98 20.97
CA VAL A 30 5.74 -21.21 21.07
C VAL A 30 5.03 -21.16 19.71
N ARG A 31 5.65 -20.62 18.65
CA ARG A 31 5.03 -20.47 17.33
C ARG A 31 5.31 -21.63 16.35
N ALA A 32 6.02 -22.67 16.77
CA ALA A 32 6.51 -23.74 15.89
C ALA A 32 5.72 -25.07 15.93
N GLY A 33 4.54 -25.15 16.56
CA GLY A 33 3.87 -26.44 16.74
C GLY A 33 2.35 -26.40 16.59
N THR A 34 1.85 -26.74 15.39
CA THR A 34 0.83 -27.78 15.16
C THR A 34 0.68 -28.01 13.64
N PRO A 35 1.13 -29.15 13.09
CA PRO A 35 0.77 -29.52 11.73
C PRO A 35 -0.72 -29.93 11.69
N SER A 36 -1.54 -29.16 10.99
CA SER A 36 -2.95 -29.47 10.75
C SER A 36 -3.05 -30.61 9.74
N ALA A 37 -3.53 -31.77 10.19
CA ALA A 37 -3.83 -32.92 9.35
C ALA A 37 -4.97 -32.58 8.37
N ALA A 38 -4.75 -32.82 7.08
CA ALA A 38 -5.76 -32.69 6.04
C ALA A 38 -6.59 -33.99 5.94
N PRO A 39 -7.94 -33.92 5.92
CA PRO A 39 -8.73 -35.05 5.49
C PRO A 39 -8.83 -35.05 3.96
N ALA A 40 -8.36 -36.13 3.34
CA ALA A 40 -8.74 -36.52 2.00
C ALA A 40 -10.06 -37.30 2.10
N GLY A 41 -11.08 -36.89 1.35
CA GLY A 41 -12.35 -37.62 1.32
C GLY A 41 -13.44 -37.00 0.45
N ALA A 42 -13.58 -37.58 -0.74
CA ALA A 42 -14.82 -37.83 -1.49
C ALA A 42 -15.75 -36.67 -1.87
N GLY A 43 -15.93 -36.52 -3.18
CA GLY A 43 -16.89 -35.61 -3.80
C GLY A 43 -18.34 -35.92 -3.39
N ALA A 44 -19.02 -34.87 -2.94
CA ALA A 44 -20.46 -34.78 -2.88
C ALA A 44 -20.87 -33.42 -3.47
N ALA A 45 -21.96 -33.43 -4.22
CA ALA A 45 -22.52 -32.37 -5.05
C ALA A 45 -22.24 -30.92 -4.58
N ALA A 46 -21.77 -30.10 -5.52
CA ALA A 46 -21.43 -28.68 -5.34
C ALA A 46 -22.66 -27.84 -4.98
N GLY A 47 -22.98 -27.78 -3.69
CA GLY A 47 -23.64 -26.62 -3.11
C GLY A 47 -22.71 -25.39 -3.17
N PRO A 48 -23.24 -24.16 -3.06
CA PRO A 48 -22.42 -22.96 -2.99
C PRO A 48 -21.40 -23.12 -1.85
N GLY A 49 -20.12 -23.17 -2.22
CA GLY A 49 -19.03 -23.37 -1.26
C GLY A 49 -19.06 -22.31 -0.16
N PRO A 50 -18.54 -22.63 1.04
CA PRO A 50 -18.51 -21.69 2.15
C PRO A 50 -17.85 -20.39 1.68
N ALA A 51 -18.56 -19.27 1.82
CA ALA A 51 -18.05 -17.95 1.47
C ALA A 51 -16.70 -17.76 2.17
N THR A 52 -15.65 -17.50 1.39
CA THR A 52 -14.32 -17.26 1.96
C THR A 52 -14.41 -16.07 2.90
N PRO A 53 -13.92 -16.19 4.15
CA PRO A 53 -13.97 -15.09 5.11
C PRO A 53 -13.28 -13.84 4.54
N ALA A 54 -13.92 -12.69 4.74
CA ALA A 54 -13.40 -11.42 4.27
C ALA A 54 -12.21 -11.00 5.16
N ILE A 55 -11.06 -10.75 4.52
CA ILE A 55 -9.83 -10.38 5.23
C ILE A 55 -9.79 -8.87 5.46
N ILE A 56 -9.50 -8.47 6.68
CA ILE A 56 -9.27 -7.06 7.06
C ILE A 56 -7.76 -6.86 7.25
N ALA A 57 -7.19 -5.92 6.51
CA ALA A 57 -5.80 -5.53 6.73
C ALA A 57 -5.74 -4.39 7.75
N LEU A 58 -5.05 -4.60 8.87
CA LEU A 58 -4.82 -3.56 9.88
C LEU A 58 -3.39 -3.06 9.80
N LEU A 59 -3.23 -1.77 9.51
CA LEU A 59 -1.94 -1.10 9.49
C LEU A 59 -1.57 -0.58 10.90
N PRO A 60 -0.28 -0.40 11.21
CA PRO A 60 0.14 0.23 12.44
C PRO A 60 -0.37 1.68 12.44
N LEU A 61 -0.86 2.16 13.58
CA LEU A 61 -1.32 3.54 13.67
C LEU A 61 -0.12 4.48 13.56
N ASP A 62 -0.22 5.47 12.69
CA ASP A 62 0.78 6.52 12.56
C ASP A 62 0.77 7.39 13.82
N ALA A 63 1.91 7.60 14.45
CA ALA A 63 1.97 8.23 15.75
C ALA A 63 3.01 9.33 15.74
N GLU A 64 2.70 10.42 16.45
CA GLU A 64 3.69 11.48 16.70
C GLU A 64 5.00 10.89 17.25
N PRO A 65 6.16 11.54 17.06
CA PRO A 65 7.47 10.96 17.41
C PRO A 65 7.60 10.45 18.86
N ARG A 66 6.86 11.05 19.80
CA ARG A 66 6.86 10.65 21.22
C ARG A 66 5.95 9.45 21.51
N LEU A 67 5.05 9.12 20.59
CA LEU A 67 4.06 8.07 20.70
C LEU A 67 4.29 6.91 19.70
N THR A 68 5.35 6.95 18.91
CA THR A 68 5.68 5.93 17.90
C THR A 68 5.73 4.51 18.47
N LEU A 69 6.16 4.34 19.72
CA LEU A 69 6.21 3.03 20.39
C LEU A 69 4.82 2.45 20.69
N TYR A 70 3.75 3.25 20.62
CA TYR A 70 2.37 2.84 20.91
C TYR A 70 1.56 2.48 19.67
N GLY A 71 2.03 2.82 18.45
CA GLY A 71 1.31 2.53 17.21
C GLY A 71 1.04 1.03 17.01
N GLN A 72 2.06 0.20 17.23
CA GLN A 72 1.96 -1.26 17.08
C GLN A 72 1.14 -1.92 18.21
N PRO A 73 1.36 -1.61 19.51
CA PRO A 73 0.51 -2.13 20.59
C PRO A 73 -0.98 -1.82 20.42
N VAL A 74 -1.33 -0.57 20.06
CA VAL A 74 -2.73 -0.19 19.85
C VAL A 74 -3.32 -0.94 18.66
N ALA A 75 -2.58 -1.09 17.56
CA ALA A 75 -3.02 -1.91 16.44
C ALA A 75 -3.22 -3.39 16.84
N ALA A 76 -2.30 -3.97 17.61
CA ALA A 76 -2.43 -5.35 18.07
C ALA A 76 -3.68 -5.56 18.95
N GLU A 77 -4.00 -4.60 19.81
CA GLU A 77 -5.20 -4.63 20.65
C GLU A 77 -6.49 -4.56 19.81
N VAL A 78 -6.54 -3.65 18.84
CA VAL A 78 -7.68 -3.54 17.91
C VAL A 78 -7.83 -4.81 17.08
N ALA A 79 -6.74 -5.39 16.58
CA ALA A 79 -6.79 -6.67 15.86
C ALA A 79 -7.31 -7.79 16.74
N ARG A 80 -6.84 -7.89 17.99
CA ARG A 80 -7.30 -8.90 18.95
C ARG A 80 -8.81 -8.82 19.17
N ALA A 81 -9.34 -7.62 19.38
CA ALA A 81 -10.76 -7.39 19.58
C ALA A 81 -11.60 -7.74 18.34
N LEU A 82 -11.17 -7.33 17.14
CA LEU A 82 -11.83 -7.72 15.88
C LEU A 82 -11.81 -9.23 15.66
N SER A 83 -10.69 -9.91 15.96
CA SER A 83 -10.58 -11.37 15.84
C SER A 83 -11.42 -12.12 16.88
N ALA A 84 -11.57 -11.58 18.09
CA ALA A 84 -12.48 -12.14 19.10
C ALA A 84 -13.94 -12.13 18.63
N GLU A 85 -14.29 -11.19 17.74
CA GLU A 85 -15.60 -11.05 17.10
C GLU A 85 -15.76 -11.88 15.82
N GLY A 86 -14.84 -12.82 15.56
CA GLY A 86 -14.87 -13.75 14.43
C GLY A 86 -14.44 -13.15 13.09
N LEU A 87 -13.82 -11.97 13.10
CA LEU A 87 -13.33 -11.33 11.88
C LEU A 87 -11.89 -11.78 11.57
N GLU A 88 -11.61 -12.10 10.30
CA GLU A 88 -10.25 -12.44 9.86
C GLU A 88 -9.42 -11.16 9.70
N VAL A 89 -8.46 -10.95 10.59
CA VAL A 89 -7.61 -9.74 10.60
C VAL A 89 -6.15 -10.11 10.39
N VAL A 90 -5.51 -9.39 9.47
CA VAL A 90 -4.07 -9.48 9.21
C VAL A 90 -3.42 -8.16 9.63
N VAL A 91 -2.60 -8.19 10.68
CA VAL A 91 -1.76 -7.04 11.07
C VAL A 91 -0.60 -6.93 10.09
N VAL A 92 -0.59 -5.84 9.31
CA VAL A 92 0.44 -5.57 8.31
C VAL A 92 1.55 -4.78 8.97
N GLY A 93 2.79 -5.23 8.84
CA GLY A 93 3.94 -4.50 9.38
C GLY A 93 4.20 -3.18 8.66
N ALA A 94 4.90 -2.24 9.31
CA ALA A 94 5.29 -0.98 8.69
C ALA A 94 6.06 -1.22 7.37
N GLY A 95 5.55 -0.68 6.26
CA GLY A 95 6.14 -0.83 4.92
C GLY A 95 5.91 -2.19 4.24
N ALA A 96 5.20 -3.12 4.89
CA ALA A 96 4.78 -4.36 4.24
C ALA A 96 3.60 -4.10 3.29
N PRO A 97 3.51 -4.81 2.16
CA PRO A 97 2.38 -4.67 1.25
C PRO A 97 1.08 -5.15 1.89
N VAL A 98 -0.01 -4.42 1.64
CA VAL A 98 -1.36 -4.84 2.02
C VAL A 98 -1.73 -6.10 1.22
N PRO A 99 -2.30 -7.15 1.85
CA PRO A 99 -2.75 -8.33 1.12
C PRO A 99 -3.72 -7.97 -0.01
N ALA A 100 -3.48 -8.46 -1.23
CA ALA A 100 -4.33 -8.19 -2.39
C ALA A 100 -5.80 -8.62 -2.23
N ARG A 101 -6.06 -9.54 -1.31
CA ARG A 101 -7.39 -10.07 -0.97
C ARG A 101 -8.05 -9.37 0.23
N ALA A 102 -7.48 -8.29 0.74
CA ALA A 102 -8.10 -7.53 1.82
C ALA A 102 -9.39 -6.89 1.29
N ALA A 103 -10.50 -7.09 1.99
CA ALA A 103 -11.77 -6.46 1.69
C ALA A 103 -11.83 -5.02 2.22
N LEU A 104 -11.12 -4.76 3.34
CA LEU A 104 -11.03 -3.46 3.99
C LEU A 104 -9.62 -3.23 4.53
N VAL A 105 -9.20 -1.97 4.55
CA VAL A 105 -7.97 -1.52 5.23
C VAL A 105 -8.35 -0.64 6.40
N VAL A 106 -7.87 -0.99 7.58
CA VAL A 106 -7.99 -0.17 8.78
C VAL A 106 -6.64 0.47 9.05
N ASP A 107 -6.62 1.79 9.16
CA ASP A 107 -5.43 2.56 9.54
C ASP A 107 -5.80 3.65 10.53
N GLY A 108 -4.84 4.41 11.03
CA GLY A 108 -5.17 5.44 12.00
C GLY A 108 -4.01 6.30 12.42
N THR A 109 -4.31 7.26 13.29
CA THR A 109 -3.31 8.14 13.90
C THR A 109 -3.44 8.21 15.42
N ILE A 110 -2.30 8.38 16.09
CA ILE A 110 -2.19 8.63 17.54
C ILE A 110 -1.58 10.02 17.73
N LYS A 111 -2.34 10.92 18.34
CA LYS A 111 -1.92 12.32 18.57
C LYS A 111 -1.96 12.69 20.03
N ARG A 112 -1.05 13.57 20.45
CA ARG A 112 -1.10 14.15 21.79
C ARG A 112 -2.00 15.38 21.78
N GLY A 113 -3.09 15.32 22.54
CA GLY A 113 -3.97 16.44 22.78
C GLY A 113 -3.53 17.34 23.93
N GLU A 114 -4.37 18.33 24.22
CA GLU A 114 -4.19 19.25 25.34
C GLU A 114 -4.13 18.51 26.68
N ARG A 115 -3.37 19.08 27.63
CA ARG A 115 -3.18 18.56 29.00
C ARG A 115 -2.66 17.13 29.06
N GLY A 116 -2.04 16.64 27.98
CA GLY A 116 -1.48 15.28 27.93
C GLY A 116 -2.50 14.19 27.60
N ALA A 117 -3.72 14.55 27.18
CA ALA A 117 -4.67 13.61 26.62
C ALA A 117 -4.11 12.95 25.34
N ILE A 118 -4.50 11.73 25.06
CA ILE A 118 -4.14 11.01 23.83
C ILE A 118 -5.40 10.84 22.98
N TRP A 119 -5.32 11.23 21.71
CA TRP A 119 -6.38 11.02 20.73
C TRP A 119 -5.99 9.86 19.82
N LEU A 120 -6.89 8.90 19.67
CA LEU A 120 -6.82 7.81 18.71
C LEU A 120 -7.85 8.08 17.63
N GLU A 121 -7.43 8.12 16.38
CA GLU A 121 -8.33 8.20 15.22
C GLU A 121 -8.06 7.00 14.34
N VAL A 122 -9.08 6.20 14.02
CA VAL A 122 -8.98 5.10 13.08
C VAL A 122 -9.88 5.36 11.88
N GLY A 123 -9.36 5.12 10.68
CA GLY A 123 -10.08 5.17 9.42
C GLY A 123 -10.30 3.78 8.86
N ILE A 124 -11.42 3.60 8.16
CA ILE A 124 -11.70 2.41 7.34
C ILE A 124 -11.63 2.86 5.89
N ARG A 125 -10.84 2.15 5.07
CA ARG A 125 -10.64 2.46 3.64
C ARG A 125 -10.94 1.26 2.76
N ASP A 126 -11.41 1.57 1.55
CA ASP A 126 -11.44 0.62 0.45
C ASP A 126 -10.01 0.44 -0.11
N PRO A 127 -9.45 -0.78 -0.12
CA PRO A 127 -8.11 -1.02 -0.67
C PRO A 127 -7.99 -0.78 -2.18
N GLU A 128 -9.07 -0.95 -2.94
CA GLU A 128 -9.05 -0.83 -4.41
C GLU A 128 -9.13 0.64 -4.84
N GLN A 129 -10.01 1.40 -4.18
CA GLN A 129 -10.27 2.80 -4.54
C GLN A 129 -9.48 3.80 -3.70
N GLY A 130 -8.92 3.37 -2.56
CA GLY A 130 -8.27 4.25 -1.58
C GLY A 130 -9.25 5.19 -0.86
N GLN A 131 -10.56 5.05 -1.07
CA GLN A 131 -11.58 5.90 -0.49
C GLN A 131 -11.76 5.60 1.01
N ARG A 132 -11.85 6.65 1.84
CA ARG A 132 -12.20 6.52 3.25
C ARG A 132 -13.71 6.33 3.39
N LEU A 133 -14.11 5.19 3.92
CA LEU A 133 -15.50 4.76 4.12
C LEU A 133 -16.05 5.19 5.49
N GLY A 134 -15.16 5.31 6.48
CA GLY A 134 -15.54 5.68 7.85
C GLY A 134 -14.35 6.15 8.69
N ALA A 135 -14.68 6.76 9.83
CA ALA A 135 -13.71 7.24 10.81
C ALA A 135 -14.28 7.13 12.23
N ILE A 136 -13.47 6.65 13.17
CA ILE A 136 -13.84 6.51 14.58
C ILE A 136 -12.75 7.15 15.42
N THR A 137 -13.14 7.86 16.48
CA THR A 137 -12.20 8.52 17.38
C THR A 137 -12.41 8.07 18.82
N ALA A 138 -11.32 7.89 19.55
CA ALA A 138 -11.31 7.64 20.99
C ALA A 138 -10.32 8.57 21.68
N ARG A 139 -10.55 8.84 22.96
CA ARG A 139 -9.73 9.75 23.76
C ARG A 139 -9.35 9.09 25.08
N ALA A 140 -8.06 9.08 25.37
CA ALA A 140 -7.54 8.76 26.70
C ALA A 140 -7.19 10.07 27.45
N PRO A 141 -7.51 10.19 28.75
CA PRO A 141 -7.13 11.36 29.56
C PRO A 141 -5.61 11.45 29.77
N SER A 142 -4.90 10.33 29.71
CA SER A 142 -3.46 10.21 29.89
C SER A 142 -2.93 9.01 29.11
N LEU A 143 -1.60 8.93 28.99
CA LEU A 143 -0.93 7.80 28.35
C LEU A 143 -1.19 6.45 29.05
N THR A 144 -1.38 6.46 30.38
CA THR A 144 -1.68 5.26 31.16
C THR A 144 -3.07 4.70 30.88
N ALA A 145 -3.95 5.49 30.26
CA ALA A 145 -5.31 5.10 29.88
C ALA A 145 -5.43 4.78 28.37
N ILE A 146 -4.31 4.67 27.64
CA ILE A 146 -4.32 4.43 26.19
C ILE A 146 -4.93 3.07 25.83
N ASP A 147 -4.70 2.04 26.64
CA ASP A 147 -5.23 0.70 26.40
C ASP A 147 -6.77 0.67 26.54
N ALA A 148 -7.32 1.40 27.52
CA ALA A 148 -8.76 1.55 27.68
C ALA A 148 -9.39 2.29 26.50
N ALA A 149 -8.73 3.34 25.99
CA ALA A 149 -9.18 4.05 24.80
C ALA A 149 -9.07 3.17 23.53
N ALA A 150 -8.06 2.31 23.43
CA ALA A 150 -7.92 1.35 22.33
C ALA A 150 -9.04 0.29 22.36
N ALA A 151 -9.38 -0.22 23.55
CA ALA A 151 -10.49 -1.16 23.72
C ALA A 151 -11.84 -0.52 23.34
N ASP A 152 -12.11 0.70 23.79
CA ASP A 152 -13.30 1.47 23.44
C ASP A 152 -13.36 1.77 21.92
N LEU A 153 -12.23 2.13 21.32
CA LEU A 153 -12.10 2.31 19.88
C LEU A 153 -12.45 1.02 19.12
N ALA A 154 -11.94 -0.12 19.58
CA ALA A 154 -12.21 -1.42 18.96
C ALA A 154 -13.68 -1.83 19.09
N ALA A 155 -14.29 -1.63 20.26
CA ALA A 155 -15.71 -1.90 20.49
C ALA A 155 -16.62 -1.12 19.54
N ARG A 156 -16.24 0.13 19.21
CA ARG A 156 -16.96 0.97 18.24
C ARG A 156 -16.64 0.62 16.78
N LEU A 157 -15.44 0.09 16.52
CA LEU A 157 -15.00 -0.31 15.18
C LEU A 157 -15.68 -1.58 14.66
N VAL A 158 -15.92 -2.57 15.54
CA VAL A 158 -16.56 -3.84 15.17
C VAL A 158 -17.88 -3.67 14.41
N PRO A 159 -18.89 -2.91 14.91
CA PRO A 159 -20.16 -2.78 14.20
C PRO A 159 -20.00 -2.08 12.84
N GLU A 160 -19.17 -1.04 12.75
CA GLU A 160 -18.90 -0.32 11.49
C GLU A 160 -18.27 -1.23 10.44
N VAL A 161 -17.26 -2.02 10.82
CA VAL A 161 -16.62 -2.98 9.92
C VAL A 161 -17.62 -4.03 9.43
N ARG A 162 -18.50 -4.54 10.30
CA ARG A 162 -19.53 -5.51 9.90
C ARG A 162 -20.51 -4.94 8.88
N VAL A 163 -20.97 -3.70 9.09
CA VAL A 163 -21.86 -3.02 8.14
C VAL A 163 -21.18 -2.86 6.77
N LEU A 164 -19.93 -2.42 6.74
CA LEU A 164 -19.19 -2.24 5.49
C LEU A 164 -18.90 -3.56 4.77
N LEU A 165 -18.54 -4.62 5.49
CA LEU A 165 -18.35 -5.95 4.91
C LEU A 165 -19.66 -6.50 4.33
N ALA A 166 -20.78 -6.33 5.03
CA ALA A 166 -22.09 -6.75 4.55
C ALA A 166 -22.50 -5.99 3.27
N ALA A 167 -22.26 -4.68 3.23
CA ALA A 167 -22.51 -3.85 2.05
C ALA A 167 -21.65 -4.31 0.85
N ARG A 168 -20.36 -4.59 1.06
CA ARG A 168 -19.47 -5.09 -0.01
C ARG A 168 -19.91 -6.48 -0.51
N ALA A 169 -20.31 -7.37 0.39
CA ALA A 169 -20.84 -8.68 0.03
C ALA A 169 -22.18 -8.60 -0.71
N ALA A 170 -23.01 -7.59 -0.44
CA ALA A 170 -24.23 -7.32 -1.22
C ALA A 170 -23.89 -6.81 -2.63
N ALA A 171 -22.98 -5.83 -2.73
CA ALA A 171 -22.53 -5.30 -4.02
C ALA A 171 -21.92 -6.38 -4.92
N ALA A 172 -21.06 -7.26 -4.36
CA ALA A 172 -20.46 -8.37 -5.10
C ALA A 172 -21.48 -9.41 -5.59
N ARG A 173 -22.64 -9.53 -4.96
CA ARG A 173 -23.74 -10.40 -5.42
C ARG A 173 -24.61 -9.74 -6.49
N SER A 174 -24.68 -8.41 -6.47
CA SER A 174 -25.46 -7.62 -7.43
C SER A 174 -24.74 -7.33 -8.74
N ASP A 175 -23.43 -7.57 -8.80
CA ASP A 175 -22.67 -7.53 -10.05
C ASP A 175 -22.83 -8.88 -10.77
N PRO A 176 -23.70 -9.00 -11.79
CA PRO A 176 -23.76 -10.22 -12.59
C PRO A 176 -22.42 -10.34 -13.27
N GLY A 177 -21.59 -11.26 -12.77
CA GLY A 177 -20.28 -11.54 -13.37
C GLY A 177 -20.41 -11.69 -14.88
N PRO A 178 -19.36 -11.34 -15.64
CA PRO A 178 -19.40 -11.38 -17.09
C PRO A 178 -19.96 -12.73 -17.55
N ASP A 179 -21.04 -12.67 -18.34
CA ASP A 179 -21.74 -13.85 -18.85
C ASP A 179 -20.69 -14.88 -19.30
N PRO A 180 -20.72 -16.12 -18.77
CA PRO A 180 -19.78 -17.13 -19.17
C PRO A 180 -19.93 -17.29 -20.68
N ARG A 181 -18.94 -16.78 -21.43
CA ARG A 181 -18.94 -16.93 -22.88
C ARG A 181 -19.06 -18.43 -23.15
N PRO A 182 -20.03 -18.87 -23.96
CA PRO A 182 -20.17 -20.28 -24.26
C PRO A 182 -18.82 -20.80 -24.77
N PRO A 183 -18.38 -21.98 -24.30
CA PRO A 183 -17.14 -22.59 -24.77
C PRO A 183 -17.20 -22.65 -26.29
N THR A 184 -16.28 -21.95 -26.94
CA THR A 184 -16.21 -21.96 -28.40
C THR A 184 -15.71 -23.35 -28.78
N ASP A 185 -16.55 -24.12 -29.47
CA ASP A 185 -16.19 -25.46 -29.95
C ASP A 185 -14.86 -25.42 -30.73
N PRO A 186 -13.99 -26.43 -30.56
CA PRO A 186 -12.77 -26.51 -31.35
C PRO A 186 -13.14 -26.59 -32.84
N PRO A 187 -12.58 -25.72 -33.71
CA PRO A 187 -12.95 -25.68 -35.11
C PRO A 187 -12.49 -26.96 -35.83
N THR A 188 -13.44 -27.85 -36.11
CA THR A 188 -13.25 -29.05 -36.94
C THR A 188 -13.41 -28.70 -38.42
N GLY A 189 -12.59 -27.77 -38.91
CA GLY A 189 -12.65 -27.30 -40.30
C GLY A 189 -11.25 -27.21 -40.92
N LYS A 190 -11.01 -27.97 -41.99
CA LYS A 190 -9.81 -27.95 -42.85
C LYS A 190 -9.72 -26.69 -43.73
N ASP A 191 -10.26 -25.57 -43.27
CA ASP A 191 -10.11 -24.31 -43.97
C ASP A 191 -8.75 -23.69 -43.63
N PRO A 192 -7.99 -23.18 -44.62
CA PRO A 192 -6.77 -22.44 -44.33
C PRO A 192 -7.14 -21.30 -43.37
N PRO A 193 -6.38 -21.13 -42.27
CA PRO A 193 -6.73 -20.19 -41.22
C PRO A 193 -6.96 -18.81 -41.87
N PRO A 194 -8.13 -18.17 -41.64
CA PRO A 194 -8.41 -16.87 -42.22
C PRO A 194 -7.26 -15.93 -41.83
N ARG A 195 -6.68 -15.25 -42.83
CA ARG A 195 -5.60 -14.27 -42.58
C ARG A 195 -6.06 -13.38 -41.41
N PRO A 196 -5.32 -13.32 -40.30
CA PRO A 196 -5.73 -12.55 -39.13
C PRO A 196 -6.00 -11.13 -39.58
N LYS A 197 -7.27 -10.71 -39.45
CA LYS A 197 -7.71 -9.34 -39.74
C LYS A 197 -6.78 -8.42 -38.96
N ALA A 198 -6.06 -7.54 -39.67
CA ALA A 198 -5.05 -6.67 -39.06
C ALA A 198 -5.66 -5.99 -37.83
N ALA A 199 -5.09 -6.24 -36.66
CA ALA A 199 -5.58 -5.66 -35.42
C ALA A 199 -5.59 -4.13 -35.58
N PRO A 200 -6.62 -3.43 -35.07
CA PRO A 200 -6.66 -1.97 -35.18
C PRO A 200 -5.37 -1.38 -34.60
N PRO A 201 -4.79 -0.36 -35.25
CA PRO A 201 -3.52 0.22 -34.81
C PRO A 201 -3.67 0.71 -33.37
N ARG A 202 -2.71 0.35 -32.52
CA ARG A 202 -2.69 0.82 -31.13
C ARG A 202 -2.41 2.33 -31.13
N PRO A 203 -3.08 3.13 -30.29
CA PRO A 203 -2.77 4.53 -30.19
C PRO A 203 -1.34 4.69 -29.64
N THR A 204 -0.64 5.69 -30.13
CA THR A 204 0.78 5.92 -29.80
C THR A 204 0.89 6.91 -28.65
N LEU A 205 1.72 6.58 -27.66
CA LEU A 205 2.11 7.45 -26.55
C LEU A 205 3.58 7.83 -26.70
N GLN A 206 3.84 9.12 -26.90
CA GLN A 206 5.21 9.65 -26.88
C GLN A 206 5.58 10.06 -25.45
N LEU A 207 6.68 9.52 -24.95
CA LEU A 207 7.21 9.85 -23.62
C LEU A 207 8.42 10.77 -23.73
N ARG A 208 8.38 11.89 -23.02
CA ARG A 208 9.52 12.81 -22.88
C ARG A 208 9.81 13.04 -21.40
N VAL A 209 10.97 12.59 -20.94
CA VAL A 209 11.44 12.84 -19.58
C VAL A 209 12.65 13.75 -19.63
N SER A 210 12.62 14.85 -18.89
CA SER A 210 13.72 15.79 -18.77
C SER A 210 14.10 15.97 -17.30
N SER A 211 15.40 15.99 -17.00
CA SER A 211 15.92 16.19 -15.64
C SER A 211 17.31 16.81 -15.71
N PRO A 212 17.42 18.15 -15.81
CA PRO A 212 18.73 18.80 -15.91
C PRO A 212 19.55 18.67 -14.62
N ARG A 213 18.89 18.52 -13.48
CA ARG A 213 19.54 18.46 -12.16
C ARG A 213 19.80 17.04 -11.65
N ALA A 214 19.22 16.03 -12.30
CA ALA A 214 19.36 14.62 -11.91
C ALA A 214 19.19 13.73 -13.17
N PRO A 215 20.13 13.78 -14.12
CA PRO A 215 20.04 13.04 -15.38
C PRO A 215 19.92 11.52 -15.18
N GLU A 216 20.46 10.99 -14.08
CA GLU A 216 20.36 9.58 -13.70
C GLU A 216 18.92 9.08 -13.49
N LEU A 217 17.96 9.99 -13.26
CA LEU A 217 16.54 9.65 -13.17
C LEU A 217 15.85 9.42 -14.51
N VAL A 218 16.42 9.94 -15.61
CA VAL A 218 15.73 10.00 -16.91
C VAL A 218 15.44 8.59 -17.43
N ALA A 219 16.44 7.71 -17.43
CA ALA A 219 16.27 6.34 -17.93
C ALA A 219 15.29 5.52 -17.08
N PRO A 220 15.42 5.44 -15.73
CA PRO A 220 14.45 4.72 -14.89
C PRO A 220 13.01 5.23 -15.02
N LEU A 221 12.81 6.55 -15.05
CA LEU A 221 11.48 7.15 -15.24
C LEU A 221 10.90 6.80 -16.60
N THR A 222 11.70 6.91 -17.66
CA THR A 222 11.26 6.59 -19.04
C THR A 222 10.83 5.13 -19.14
N GLU A 223 11.61 4.22 -18.55
CA GLU A 223 11.31 2.79 -18.55
C GLU A 223 10.01 2.47 -17.80
N HIS A 224 9.82 3.04 -16.60
CA HIS A 224 8.63 2.80 -15.77
C HIS A 224 7.37 3.39 -16.39
N LEU A 225 7.44 4.64 -16.88
CA LEU A 225 6.33 5.26 -17.60
C LEU A 225 6.01 4.51 -18.89
N GLY A 226 7.03 3.95 -19.56
CA GLY A 226 6.83 3.11 -20.74
C GLY A 226 6.12 1.80 -20.43
N ARG A 227 6.43 1.16 -19.30
CA ARG A 227 5.66 0.01 -18.81
C ARG A 227 4.21 0.40 -18.49
N LEU A 228 4.01 1.52 -17.81
CA LEU A 228 2.67 2.02 -17.49
C LEU A 228 1.85 2.29 -18.75
N GLY A 229 2.41 3.00 -19.75
CA GLY A 229 1.74 3.26 -21.03
C GLY A 229 1.35 1.96 -21.75
N ARG A 230 2.24 0.97 -21.78
CA ARG A 230 1.93 -0.36 -22.35
C ARG A 230 0.81 -1.08 -21.61
N ARG A 231 0.79 -1.03 -20.27
CA ARG A 231 -0.30 -1.58 -19.44
C ARG A 231 -1.64 -0.91 -19.73
N LEU A 232 -1.63 0.39 -20.03
CA LEU A 232 -2.80 1.16 -20.43
C LEU A 232 -3.18 0.97 -21.91
N GLY A 233 -2.51 0.06 -22.64
CA GLY A 233 -2.85 -0.28 -24.03
C GLY A 233 -2.21 0.61 -25.11
N TRP A 234 -1.22 1.42 -24.76
CA TRP A 234 -0.53 2.32 -25.70
C TRP A 234 0.70 1.67 -26.34
N ALA A 235 0.96 2.00 -27.61
CA ALA A 235 2.27 1.80 -28.23
C ALA A 235 3.20 2.93 -27.78
N VAL A 236 4.22 2.62 -26.99
CA VAL A 236 5.08 3.65 -26.39
C VAL A 236 6.31 3.90 -27.25
N SER A 237 6.57 5.16 -27.58
CA SER A 237 7.85 5.63 -28.12
C SER A 237 8.53 6.58 -27.13
N ALA A 238 9.81 6.35 -26.87
CA ALA A 238 10.64 7.24 -26.07
C ALA A 238 11.69 7.88 -26.97
N GLY A 239 11.86 9.20 -26.91
CA GLY A 239 12.85 9.88 -27.75
C GLY A 239 12.61 11.39 -27.89
N ALA A 240 13.61 12.08 -28.44
CA ALA A 240 13.60 13.51 -28.65
C ALA A 240 12.81 13.89 -29.93
N ASP A 241 12.03 14.98 -29.80
CA ASP A 241 11.43 15.85 -30.83
C ASP A 241 11.35 15.28 -32.27
N GLY A 242 10.55 14.23 -32.45
CA GLY A 242 10.03 13.84 -33.76
C GLY A 242 8.66 14.47 -34.04
N PRO A 243 8.27 14.65 -35.32
CA PRO A 243 6.92 15.09 -35.67
C PRO A 243 5.89 14.16 -35.02
N HIS A 244 4.90 14.75 -34.34
CA HIS A 244 3.92 14.01 -33.54
C HIS A 244 2.99 13.21 -34.45
N PRO A 245 3.06 11.86 -34.48
CA PRO A 245 1.97 11.10 -35.07
C PRO A 245 0.69 11.37 -34.26
N ALA A 246 -0.47 11.30 -34.91
CA ALA A 246 -1.77 11.42 -34.24
C ALA A 246 -1.82 10.49 -33.00
N GLY A 247 -1.75 11.09 -31.80
CA GLY A 247 -1.52 10.34 -30.56
C GLY A 247 -1.44 11.23 -29.32
N ALA A 248 -1.06 10.61 -28.21
CA ALA A 248 -0.88 11.30 -26.93
C ALA A 248 0.60 11.51 -26.63
N ARG A 249 0.92 12.58 -25.90
CA ARG A 249 2.27 12.88 -25.42
C ARG A 249 2.25 13.10 -23.91
N LEU A 250 3.14 12.43 -23.20
CA LEU A 250 3.39 12.65 -21.79
C LEU A 250 4.79 13.24 -21.61
N GLN A 251 4.83 14.47 -21.12
CA GLN A 251 6.06 15.17 -20.78
C GLN A 251 6.21 15.21 -19.25
N LEU A 252 7.40 14.87 -18.76
CA LEU A 252 7.74 14.88 -17.36
C LEU A 252 9.04 15.65 -17.15
N ASP A 253 8.98 16.75 -16.41
CA ASP A 253 10.13 17.59 -16.10
C ASP A 253 10.44 17.48 -14.61
N VAL A 254 11.58 16.88 -14.27
CA VAL A 254 12.03 16.75 -12.88
C VAL A 254 12.51 18.12 -12.40
N LEU A 255 11.77 18.73 -11.48
CA LEU A 255 12.03 20.07 -10.96
C LEU A 255 13.04 20.07 -9.82
N ALA A 256 12.97 19.05 -8.96
CA ALA A 256 13.86 18.91 -7.82
C ALA A 256 13.99 17.45 -7.40
N VAL A 257 15.19 17.10 -6.96
CA VAL A 257 15.50 15.83 -6.29
C VAL A 257 16.24 16.20 -5.02
N VAL A 258 15.69 15.80 -3.88
CA VAL A 258 16.31 16.01 -2.58
C VAL A 258 16.71 14.65 -2.06
N VAL A 259 18.02 14.40 -2.01
CA VAL A 259 18.59 13.20 -1.40
C VAL A 259 19.30 13.61 -0.12
N ASN A 260 18.94 13.00 1.00
CA ASN A 260 19.64 13.17 2.27
C ASN A 260 20.42 11.89 2.57
N HIS A 261 21.74 12.01 2.71
CA HIS A 261 22.68 10.91 2.91
C HIS A 261 22.95 10.58 4.39
N GLY A 262 22.01 10.87 5.28
CA GLY A 262 22.10 10.46 6.68
C GLY A 262 22.24 8.94 6.87
N HIS A 263 22.35 8.49 8.12
CA HIS A 263 22.45 7.06 8.47
C HIS A 263 21.40 6.18 7.78
N VAL A 264 20.20 6.73 7.61
CA VAL A 264 19.15 6.19 6.77
C VAL A 264 18.96 7.18 5.62
N PRO A 265 19.37 6.81 4.39
CA PRO A 265 19.30 7.74 3.29
C PRO A 265 17.83 7.94 2.88
N THR A 266 17.44 9.17 2.59
CA THR A 266 16.07 9.49 2.16
C THR A 266 16.06 10.24 0.85
N ALA A 267 15.00 10.07 0.05
CA ALA A 267 14.84 10.78 -1.21
C ALA A 267 13.41 11.33 -1.37
N ARG A 268 13.30 12.50 -2.00
CA ARG A 268 12.04 13.08 -2.45
C ARG A 268 12.23 13.67 -3.84
N VAL A 269 11.29 13.43 -4.73
CA VAL A 269 11.29 13.98 -6.09
C VAL A 269 10.08 14.88 -6.27
N ARG A 270 10.30 16.03 -6.91
CA ARG A 270 9.24 16.91 -7.40
C ARG A 270 9.35 17.01 -8.91
N CYS A 271 8.27 16.75 -9.63
CA CYS A 271 8.22 16.89 -11.08
C CYS A 271 7.00 17.69 -11.52
N ARG A 272 7.06 18.26 -12.72
CA ARG A 272 5.90 18.75 -13.45
C ARG A 272 5.54 17.72 -14.51
N VAL A 273 4.27 17.38 -14.60
CA VAL A 273 3.77 16.40 -15.58
C VAL A 273 2.77 17.09 -16.47
N ARG A 274 2.94 16.93 -17.78
CA ARG A 274 2.08 17.53 -18.80
C ARG A 274 1.65 16.44 -19.77
N ALA A 275 0.35 16.26 -19.95
CA ALA A 275 -0.19 15.37 -20.98
C ALA A 275 -0.86 16.17 -22.09
N PHE A 276 -0.66 15.73 -23.32
CA PHE A 276 -1.22 16.32 -24.52
C PHE A 276 -1.92 15.24 -25.35
N VAL A 277 -3.01 15.60 -26.00
CA VAL A 277 -3.67 14.81 -27.03
C VAL A 277 -3.66 15.67 -28.30
N GLY A 278 -2.89 15.23 -29.31
CA GLY A 278 -2.50 16.12 -30.40
C GLY A 278 -1.76 17.36 -29.88
N ALA A 279 -2.23 18.56 -30.25
CA ALA A 279 -1.67 19.83 -29.77
C ALA A 279 -2.27 20.30 -28.43
N THR A 280 -3.40 19.74 -28.01
CA THR A 280 -4.15 20.21 -26.84
C THR A 280 -3.57 19.63 -25.57
N ARG A 281 -3.21 20.48 -24.61
CA ARG A 281 -2.79 20.07 -23.27
C ARG A 281 -4.02 19.70 -22.45
N VAL A 282 -4.13 18.42 -22.08
CA VAL A 282 -5.26 17.88 -21.29
C VAL A 282 -4.93 17.72 -19.81
N PHE A 283 -3.65 17.79 -19.44
CA PHE A 283 -3.18 17.68 -18.06
C PHE A 283 -1.91 18.52 -17.86
N ASP A 284 -1.83 19.21 -16.73
CA ASP A 284 -0.65 19.94 -16.28
C ASP A 284 -0.67 20.01 -14.75
N ASP A 285 0.21 19.28 -14.10
CA ASP A 285 0.23 19.20 -12.64
C ASP A 285 1.65 19.09 -12.10
N GLN A 286 1.84 19.50 -10.85
CA GLN A 286 3.07 19.28 -10.10
C GLN A 286 2.88 18.15 -9.12
N LEU A 287 3.68 17.09 -9.30
CA LEU A 287 3.67 15.94 -8.44
C LEU A 287 4.90 15.93 -7.53
N ARG A 288 4.69 15.36 -6.35
CA ARG A 288 5.73 15.16 -5.36
C ARG A 288 5.61 13.73 -4.84
N THR A 289 6.73 13.03 -4.75
CA THR A 289 6.77 11.74 -4.08
C THR A 289 6.77 11.93 -2.56
N ASP A 290 6.32 10.91 -1.83
CA ASP A 290 6.58 10.86 -0.40
C ASP A 290 8.07 10.73 -0.11
N THR A 291 8.40 10.71 1.19
CA THR A 291 9.76 10.44 1.63
C THR A 291 10.07 8.97 1.40
N LEU A 292 10.93 8.69 0.43
CA LEU A 292 11.45 7.35 0.24
C LEU A 292 12.59 7.13 1.21
N VAL A 293 12.51 6.01 1.93
CA VAL A 293 13.51 5.59 2.90
C VAL A 293 14.31 4.46 2.26
N GLY A 294 15.59 4.72 2.04
CA GLY A 294 16.52 3.73 1.49
C GLY A 294 17.09 2.84 2.58
N ARG A 295 17.62 1.69 2.15
CA ARG A 295 18.46 0.87 3.03
C ARG A 295 19.73 1.64 3.39
N ALA A 296 20.30 1.36 4.55
CA ALA A 296 21.59 1.94 4.95
C ALA A 296 22.63 1.69 3.83
N ARG A 297 23.33 2.76 3.42
CA ARG A 297 24.34 2.76 2.34
C ARG A 297 23.79 2.43 0.93
N ALA A 298 22.47 2.52 0.71
CA ALA A 298 21.93 2.37 -0.65
C ALA A 298 22.50 3.45 -1.59
N PRO A 299 22.92 3.10 -2.82
CA PRO A 299 23.34 4.07 -3.82
C PRO A 299 22.22 5.07 -4.13
N ALA A 300 22.59 6.32 -4.41
CA ALA A 300 21.63 7.36 -4.82
C ALA A 300 20.79 6.93 -6.04
N ALA A 301 21.41 6.22 -6.99
CA ALA A 301 20.72 5.65 -8.15
C ALA A 301 19.59 4.67 -7.79
N THR A 302 19.74 3.90 -6.70
CA THR A 302 18.70 2.97 -6.23
C THR A 302 17.52 3.72 -5.64
N LEU A 303 17.78 4.76 -4.85
CA LEU A 303 16.74 5.66 -4.32
C LEU A 303 16.03 6.42 -5.44
N ALA A 304 16.77 6.86 -6.44
CA ALA A 304 16.28 7.52 -7.63
C ALA A 304 15.34 6.60 -8.44
N ALA A 305 15.73 5.33 -8.64
CA ALA A 305 14.87 4.34 -9.29
C ALA A 305 13.59 4.06 -8.48
N ALA A 306 13.68 3.95 -7.15
CA ALA A 306 12.50 3.81 -6.29
C ALA A 306 11.56 5.04 -6.37
N ALA A 307 12.14 6.25 -6.48
CA ALA A 307 11.37 7.47 -6.70
C ALA A 307 10.65 7.46 -8.05
N ALA A 308 11.30 6.94 -9.09
CA ALA A 308 10.68 6.78 -10.39
C ALA A 308 9.47 5.82 -10.37
N VAL A 309 9.58 4.71 -9.63
CA VAL A 309 8.47 3.75 -9.42
C VAL A 309 7.30 4.45 -8.75
N GLN A 310 7.54 5.08 -7.59
CA GLN A 310 6.48 5.74 -6.82
C GLN A 310 5.80 6.84 -7.63
N LEU A 311 6.56 7.58 -8.44
CA LEU A 311 6.02 8.63 -9.28
C LEU A 311 5.13 8.09 -10.40
N ALA A 312 5.49 6.94 -10.99
CA ALA A 312 4.65 6.23 -11.95
C ALA A 312 3.36 5.71 -11.30
N ASP A 313 3.43 5.22 -10.06
CA ASP A 313 2.26 4.74 -9.31
C ASP A 313 1.29 5.88 -8.96
N ILE A 314 1.80 7.05 -8.56
CA ILE A 314 0.99 8.26 -8.35
C ILE A 314 0.32 8.72 -9.66
N LEU A 315 1.01 8.58 -10.79
CA LEU A 315 0.52 8.99 -12.10
C LEU A 315 -0.52 8.04 -12.68
N ALA A 316 -0.39 6.74 -12.43
CA ALA A 316 -1.25 5.71 -13.02
C ALA A 316 -2.76 6.00 -12.92
N PRO A 317 -3.34 6.26 -11.73
CA PRO A 317 -4.77 6.54 -11.62
C PRO A 317 -5.16 7.87 -12.28
N ARG A 318 -4.27 8.88 -12.27
CA ARG A 318 -4.53 10.19 -12.90
C ARG A 318 -4.58 10.07 -14.42
N LEU A 319 -3.62 9.38 -15.01
CA LEU A 319 -3.58 9.14 -16.46
C LEU A 319 -4.76 8.29 -16.92
N ALA A 320 -5.16 7.29 -16.14
CA ALA A 320 -6.34 6.48 -16.43
C ALA A 320 -7.66 7.27 -16.35
N ALA A 321 -7.71 8.39 -15.63
CA ALA A 321 -8.89 9.24 -15.52
C ALA A 321 -9.01 10.30 -16.63
N LEU A 322 -7.95 10.54 -17.41
CA LEU A 322 -7.95 11.64 -18.38
C LEU A 322 -8.83 11.34 -19.62
N PRO A 323 -9.74 12.26 -19.99
CA PRO A 323 -10.54 12.12 -21.20
C PRO A 323 -9.63 12.16 -22.44
N GLY A 324 -9.87 11.24 -23.39
CA GLY A 324 -9.02 11.06 -24.57
C GLY A 324 -7.78 10.18 -24.37
N LEU A 325 -7.48 9.78 -23.12
CA LEU A 325 -6.49 8.75 -22.80
C LEU A 325 -7.12 7.38 -22.45
N ARG A 326 -8.44 7.35 -22.23
CA ARG A 326 -9.22 6.10 -22.16
C ARG A 326 -9.48 5.60 -23.59
N ARG A 327 -9.19 4.32 -23.83
CA ARG A 327 -9.74 3.60 -24.99
C ARG A 327 -11.21 3.29 -24.77
#